data_AF-A0A838NNJ6-F1
#
_entry.id   AF-A0A838NNJ6-F1
#
_cell.length_a   1.000
_cell.length_b   1.000
_cell.length_c   1.000
_cell.angle_alpha   90.00
_cell.angle_beta   90.00
_cell.angle_gamma   90.00
#
_symmetry.space_group_name_H-M   'P 1'
#
loop_
_entity.id
_entity.type
_entity.pdbx_description
1 polymer ?
#
loop_
_entity_poly.entity_id
_entity_poly.type
_entity_poly.pdbx_seq_one_letter_code
_entity_poly.pdbx_strand_id
1 'polypeptide(L)'
;MRQGRYDNALAVLERVLAEEPMNSLARANLGYVCLRRSKRDLISAQQSFERCISLAPNFVEAHYELGRAHWLAGELGDAERAWKVGQSANRFNVWGRRCGEAIRQVRAPQEPRSYS
;
A
#
# COMPACT_ATOMS: atom_id res chain seq x y z
N MET A 1 12.47 16.58 -11.44
CA MET A 1 13.45 15.65 -10.83
C MET A 1 12.84 14.72 -9.75
N ARG A 2 11.63 14.19 -9.93
CA ARG A 2 11.03 13.26 -8.92
C ARG A 2 11.49 11.81 -9.12
N GLN A 3 11.64 11.36 -10.37
CA GLN A 3 12.10 10.00 -10.70
C GLN A 3 13.46 9.66 -10.07
N GLY A 4 14.49 10.49 -10.29
CA GLY A 4 15.82 10.24 -9.69
C GLY A 4 15.87 10.22 -8.16
N ARG A 5 14.89 10.83 -7.47
CA ARG A 5 14.78 10.70 -6.00
C ARG A 5 14.19 9.36 -5.57
N TYR A 6 13.27 8.81 -6.36
CA TYR A 6 12.70 7.49 -6.10
C TYR A 6 13.71 6.38 -6.41
N ASP A 7 14.49 6.51 -7.49
CA ASP A 7 15.53 5.54 -7.84
C ASP A 7 16.60 5.44 -6.74
N ASN A 8 17.05 6.59 -6.22
CA ASN A 8 17.98 6.62 -5.10
C ASN A 8 17.37 6.02 -3.82
N ALA A 9 16.10 6.31 -3.54
CA ALA A 9 15.41 5.77 -2.37
C ALA A 9 15.26 4.24 -2.46
N LEU A 10 14.95 3.70 -3.64
CA LEU A 10 14.92 2.25 -3.88
C LEU A 10 16.29 1.63 -3.63
N ALA A 11 17.35 2.20 -4.19
CA ALA A 11 18.71 1.68 -4.00
C ALA A 11 19.13 1.66 -2.51
N VAL A 12 18.76 2.69 -1.74
CA VAL A 12 19.03 2.71 -0.30
C VAL A 12 18.23 1.63 0.43
N LEU A 13 16.93 1.51 0.14
CA LEU A 13 16.06 0.53 0.79
C LEU A 13 16.45 -0.91 0.44
N GLU A 14 16.88 -1.18 -0.79
CA GLU A 14 17.39 -2.48 -1.21
C GLU A 14 18.67 -2.86 -0.45
N ARG A 15 19.59 -1.91 -0.22
CA ARG A 15 20.79 -2.14 0.60
C ARG A 15 20.44 -2.44 2.05
N VAL A 16 19.50 -1.70 2.63
CA VAL A 16 18.98 -1.97 3.97
C VAL A 16 18.37 -3.36 4.03
N LEU A 17 17.61 -3.79 3.03
CA LEU A 17 17.00 -5.12 3.00
C LEU A 17 17.98 -6.25 2.69
N ALA A 18 19.13 -5.95 2.10
CA ALA A 18 20.22 -6.91 1.95
C ALA A 18 20.90 -7.20 3.31
N GLU A 19 21.07 -6.17 4.14
CA GLU A 19 21.64 -6.30 5.49
C GLU A 19 20.61 -6.79 6.52
N GLU A 20 19.36 -6.33 6.41
CA GLU A 20 18.24 -6.67 7.29
C GLU A 20 17.05 -7.25 6.50
N PRO A 21 17.13 -8.52 6.07
CA PRO A 21 16.06 -9.17 5.30
C PRO A 21 14.77 -9.38 6.08
N MET A 22 14.66 -8.97 7.34
CA MET A 22 13.41 -9.05 8.13
C MET A 22 12.88 -7.68 8.53
N ASN A 23 13.46 -6.59 8.04
CA ASN A 23 13.00 -5.25 8.37
C ASN A 23 11.67 -4.94 7.63
N SER A 24 10.56 -5.06 8.35
CA SER A 24 9.21 -4.80 7.82
C SER A 24 9.01 -3.33 7.44
N LEU A 25 9.63 -2.39 8.17
CA LEU A 25 9.51 -0.96 7.89
C LEU A 25 10.21 -0.60 6.58
N ALA A 26 11.43 -1.12 6.36
CA ALA A 26 12.14 -0.93 5.09
C ALA A 26 11.35 -1.52 3.91
N ARG A 27 10.68 -2.67 4.09
CA ARG A 27 9.77 -3.23 3.07
C ARG A 27 8.55 -2.36 2.80
N ALA A 28 7.89 -1.85 3.84
CA ALA A 28 6.77 -0.93 3.67
C ALA A 28 7.21 0.33 2.91
N ASN A 29 8.37 0.89 3.25
CA ASN A 29 8.92 2.05 2.56
C ASN A 29 9.27 1.75 1.10
N LEU A 30 9.77 0.54 0.79
CA LEU A 30 10.04 0.12 -0.58
C LEU A 30 8.75 0.08 -1.41
N GLY A 31 7.69 -0.53 -0.85
CA GLY A 31 6.37 -0.54 -1.48
C GLY A 31 5.81 0.87 -1.70
N TYR A 32 6.00 1.77 -0.75
CA TYR A 32 5.57 3.17 -0.86
C TYR A 32 6.30 3.91 -1.99
N VAL A 33 7.62 3.73 -2.08
CA VAL A 33 8.42 4.33 -3.14
C VAL A 33 7.99 3.78 -4.51
N CYS A 34 7.76 2.47 -4.64
CA CYS A 34 7.21 1.86 -5.84
C CYS A 34 5.85 2.48 -6.24
N LEU A 35 4.91 2.59 -5.30
CA LEU A 35 3.60 3.23 -5.55
C LEU A 35 3.71 4.67 -6.06
N ARG A 36 4.70 5.42 -5.56
CA ARG A 36 4.89 6.84 -5.86
C ARG A 36 5.72 7.08 -7.13
N ARG A 37 6.54 6.11 -7.52
CA ARG A 37 7.44 6.21 -8.67
C ARG A 37 6.68 6.08 -9.99
N SER A 38 5.88 5.02 -10.13
CA SER A 38 5.16 4.75 -11.38
C SER A 38 3.99 3.80 -11.20
N LYS A 39 2.95 3.96 -12.02
CA LYS A 39 1.87 2.98 -12.14
C LYS A 39 2.34 1.61 -12.67
N ARG A 40 3.54 1.55 -13.28
CA ARG A 40 4.13 0.28 -13.73
C ARG A 40 4.74 -0.53 -12.57
N ASP A 41 5.01 0.11 -11.44
CA ASP A 41 5.66 -0.52 -10.28
C ASP A 41 4.62 -0.98 -9.24
N LEU A 42 3.34 -1.07 -9.61
CA LEU A 42 2.26 -1.50 -8.72
C LEU A 42 2.44 -2.94 -8.24
N ILE A 43 2.91 -3.84 -9.11
CA ILE A 43 3.20 -5.24 -8.75
C ILE A 43 4.31 -5.30 -7.70
N SER A 44 5.41 -4.58 -7.91
CA SER A 44 6.51 -4.51 -6.93
C SER A 44 6.06 -3.92 -5.61
N ALA A 45 5.15 -2.93 -5.65
CA ALA A 45 4.55 -2.39 -4.44
C ALA A 45 3.71 -3.42 -3.68
N GLN A 46 2.83 -4.15 -4.37
CA GLN A 46 2.00 -5.20 -3.79
C GLN A 46 2.86 -6.24 -3.08
N GLN A 47 3.85 -6.80 -3.79
CA GLN A 47 4.77 -7.81 -3.23
C GLN A 47 5.50 -7.30 -1.98
N SER A 48 5.91 -6.03 -1.99
CA SER A 48 6.60 -5.41 -0.86
C SER A 48 5.71 -5.28 0.37
N PHE A 49 4.44 -4.88 0.18
CA PHE A 49 3.47 -4.79 1.26
C PHE A 49 3.03 -6.17 1.75
N GLU A 50 2.80 -7.13 0.87
CA GLU A 50 2.50 -8.53 1.23
C GLU A 50 3.61 -9.13 2.09
N ARG A 51 4.87 -8.88 1.72
CA ARG A 51 6.00 -9.35 2.50
C ARG A 51 6.13 -8.61 3.84
N CYS A 52 5.84 -7.32 3.88
CA CYS A 52 5.74 -6.56 5.14
C CYS A 52 4.67 -7.15 6.06
N ILE A 53 3.47 -7.42 5.54
CA ILE A 53 2.35 -8.02 6.28
C ILE A 53 2.71 -9.41 6.79
N SER A 54 3.42 -10.21 5.98
CA SER A 54 3.88 -11.54 6.39
C SER A 54 4.85 -11.50 7.58
N LEU A 55 5.69 -10.46 7.66
CA LEU A 55 6.66 -10.27 8.73
C LEU A 55 6.05 -9.55 9.95
N ALA A 56 5.12 -8.64 9.72
CA ALA A 56 4.43 -7.85 10.73
C ALA A 56 2.92 -7.77 10.42
N PRO A 57 2.13 -8.80 10.79
CA PRO A 57 0.69 -8.84 10.50
C PRO A 57 -0.08 -7.65 11.10
N ASN A 58 0.43 -7.08 12.19
CA ASN A 58 -0.14 -5.94 12.90
C ASN A 58 0.21 -4.58 12.26
N PHE A 59 0.98 -4.56 11.17
CA PHE A 59 1.33 -3.33 10.45
C PHE A 59 0.15 -2.85 9.60
N VAL A 60 -0.84 -2.23 10.26
CA VAL A 60 -2.14 -1.84 9.67
C VAL A 60 -1.97 -0.90 8.47
N GLU A 61 -0.93 -0.06 8.48
CA GLU A 61 -0.57 0.80 7.36
C GLU A 61 -0.26 0.00 6.09
N ALA A 62 0.43 -1.15 6.19
CA ALA A 62 0.79 -1.96 5.02
C ALA A 62 -0.46 -2.57 4.38
N HIS A 63 -1.47 -2.94 5.17
CA HIS A 63 -2.77 -3.38 4.64
C HIS A 63 -3.50 -2.24 3.91
N TYR A 64 -3.44 -1.01 4.45
CA TYR A 64 -4.00 0.16 3.78
C TYR A 64 -3.31 0.45 2.43
N GLU A 65 -1.99 0.45 2.44
CA GLU A 65 -1.15 0.71 1.27
C GLU A 65 -1.29 -0.40 0.21
N LEU A 66 -1.38 -1.67 0.61
CA LEU A 66 -1.66 -2.80 -0.28
C LEU A 66 -3.02 -2.64 -0.96
N GLY A 67 -4.06 -2.31 -0.20
CA GLY A 67 -5.38 -2.07 -0.79
C GLY A 67 -5.37 -0.87 -1.74
N ARG A 68 -4.57 0.16 -1.46
CA ARG A 68 -4.40 1.29 -2.38
C ARG A 68 -3.64 0.90 -3.65
N ALA A 69 -2.65 0.00 -3.55
CA ALA A 69 -1.95 -0.53 -4.71
C ALA A 69 -2.88 -1.32 -5.64
N HIS A 70 -3.70 -2.23 -5.09
CA HIS A 70 -4.74 -2.93 -5.85
C HIS A 70 -5.77 -1.97 -6.45
N TRP A 71 -6.21 -0.96 -5.70
CA TRP A 71 -7.16 0.04 -6.20
C TRP A 71 -6.60 0.82 -7.40
N LEU A 72 -5.32 1.22 -7.34
CA LEU A 72 -4.64 1.87 -8.46
C LEU A 72 -4.41 0.95 -9.67
N ALA A 73 -4.33 -0.37 -9.43
CA ALA A 73 -4.25 -1.39 -10.47
C ALA A 73 -5.63 -1.71 -11.09
N GLY A 74 -6.73 -1.22 -10.51
CA GLY A 74 -8.10 -1.54 -10.93
C GLY A 74 -8.67 -2.80 -10.31
N GLU A 75 -7.94 -3.43 -9.39
CA GLU A 75 -8.28 -4.68 -8.70
C GLU A 75 -9.16 -4.38 -7.48
N LEU A 76 -10.38 -3.89 -7.71
CA LEU A 76 -11.26 -3.39 -6.65
C LEU A 76 -11.61 -4.46 -5.60
N GLY A 77 -11.73 -5.73 -6.01
CA GLY A 77 -11.98 -6.85 -5.11
C GLY A 77 -10.83 -7.09 -4.13
N ASP A 78 -9.60 -7.09 -4.63
CA ASP A 78 -8.39 -7.24 -3.82
C ASP A 78 -8.15 -6.03 -2.91
N ALA A 79 -8.42 -4.83 -3.42
CA ALA A 79 -8.36 -3.60 -2.65
C ALA A 79 -9.28 -3.67 -1.42
N GLU A 80 -10.54 -4.07 -1.63
CA GLU A 80 -11.51 -4.20 -0.55
C GLU A 80 -11.10 -5.27 0.47
N ARG A 81 -10.59 -6.41 0.00
CA ARG A 81 -10.08 -7.48 0.88
C ARG A 81 -8.95 -6.98 1.77
N ALA A 82 -7.93 -6.35 1.18
CA ALA A 82 -6.78 -5.83 1.94
C ALA A 82 -7.20 -4.80 2.99
N TRP A 83 -8.09 -3.86 2.64
CA TRP A 83 -8.60 -2.89 3.60
C TRP A 83 -9.46 -3.51 4.70
N LYS A 84 -10.28 -4.53 4.39
CA LYS A 84 -11.04 -5.25 5.42
C LYS A 84 -10.12 -5.89 6.45
N VAL A 85 -9.03 -6.52 5.98
CA VAL A 85 -8.03 -7.12 6.87
C VAL A 85 -7.39 -6.03 7.73
N GLY A 86 -6.90 -4.93 7.14
CA GLY A 86 -6.32 -3.81 7.90
C GLY A 86 -7.28 -3.19 8.92
N GLN A 87 -8.54 -2.99 8.54
CA GLN A 87 -9.58 -2.51 9.45
C GLN A 87 -9.81 -3.48 10.61
N SER A 88 -9.87 -4.77 10.34
CA SER A 88 -10.08 -5.79 11.39
C SER A 88 -8.87 -5.94 12.31
N ALA A 89 -7.65 -5.77 11.79
CA ALA A 89 -6.41 -5.85 12.56
C ALA A 89 -6.35 -4.77 13.65
N ASN A 90 -6.70 -3.53 13.32
CA ASN A 90 -6.87 -2.49 14.34
C ASN A 90 -7.76 -1.33 13.86
N ARG A 91 -9.07 -1.45 14.10
CA ARG A 91 -10.07 -0.44 13.70
C ARG A 91 -9.93 0.93 14.38
N PHE A 92 -9.23 1.01 15.52
CA PHE A 92 -9.04 2.26 16.26
C PHE A 92 -7.78 3.01 15.82
N ASN A 93 -6.85 2.32 15.14
CA ASN A 93 -5.71 2.94 14.50
C ASN A 93 -6.15 3.89 13.36
N VAL A 94 -5.37 4.95 13.11
CA VAL A 94 -5.61 5.90 12.01
C VAL A 94 -5.74 5.18 10.67
N TRP A 95 -4.88 4.20 10.40
CA TRP A 95 -4.90 3.42 9.18
C TRP A 95 -6.08 2.46 9.10
N GLY A 96 -6.52 1.87 10.22
CA GLY A 96 -7.71 1.03 10.26
C GLY A 96 -9.00 1.82 9.98
N ARG A 97 -9.08 3.07 10.45
CA ARG A 97 -10.17 3.99 10.09
C ARG A 97 -10.14 4.34 8.60
N ARG A 98 -8.96 4.66 8.05
CA ARG A 98 -8.76 4.93 6.62
C ARG A 98 -9.12 3.74 5.72
N CYS A 99 -8.81 2.52 6.14
CA CYS A 99 -9.28 1.31 5.46
C CYS A 99 -10.81 1.27 5.38
N GLY A 100 -11.50 1.58 6.48
CA GLY A 100 -12.96 1.64 6.50
C GLY A 100 -13.54 2.70 5.56
N GLU A 101 -12.92 3.88 5.52
CA GLU A 101 -13.31 4.96 4.59
C GLU A 101 -13.08 4.54 3.13
N ALA A 102 -11.95 3.92 2.83
CA ALA A 102 -11.61 3.45 1.49
C ALA A 102 -12.56 2.36 0.98
N ILE A 103 -12.96 1.42 1.84
CA ILE A 103 -13.99 0.41 1.53
C ILE A 103 -15.31 1.08 1.15
N ARG A 104 -15.75 2.09 1.92
CA ARG A 104 -16.99 2.83 1.60
C ARG A 104 -16.88 3.55 0.26
N GLN A 105 -15.72 4.12 -0.04
CA GLN A 105 -15.50 4.83 -1.30
C GLN A 105 -15.55 3.90 -2.52
N VAL A 106 -15.02 2.68 -2.40
CA VAL A 106 -15.07 1.69 -3.48
C VAL A 106 -16.45 1.07 -3.64
N ARG A 107 -17.21 0.93 -2.54
CA ARG A 107 -18.58 0.39 -2.55
C ARG A 107 -19.65 1.42 -2.89
N ALA A 108 -19.37 2.71 -2.69
CA ALA A 108 -20.29 3.75 -3.10
C ALA A 108 -20.47 3.66 -4.63
N PRO A 109 -21.71 3.73 -5.16
CA PRO A 109 -21.89 3.90 -6.58
C PRO A 109 -21.08 5.13 -6.98
N GLN A 110 -20.23 4.99 -8.01
CA GLN A 110 -19.54 6.13 -8.59
C GLN A 110 -20.65 7.04 -9.15
N GLU A 111 -21.13 8.00 -8.34
CA GLU A 111 -21.94 9.08 -8.88
C GLU A 111 -21.11 9.69 -10.01
N PRO A 112 -21.64 9.75 -11.24
CA PRO A 112 -20.89 10.35 -12.33
C PRO A 112 -20.52 11.75 -11.88
N ARG A 113 -19.22 12.04 -11.82
CA ARG A 113 -18.73 13.39 -11.52
C ARG A 113 -19.34 14.31 -12.57
N SER A 114 -20.42 15.00 -12.20
CA SER A 114 -20.96 16.11 -12.98
C SER A 114 -19.86 17.16 -13.01
N TYR A 115 -19.14 17.21 -14.13
CA TYR A 115 -18.35 18.36 -14.50
C TYR A 115 -19.35 19.45 -14.92
N SER A 116 -19.56 20.44 -14.06
CA SER A 116 -20.21 21.71 -14.42
C SER A 116 -19.15 22.70 -14.91
#